data_AF-A0A8H6YFW9-F1
#
_entry.id   AF-A0A8H6YFW9-F1
#
_cell.length_a   1.000
_cell.length_b   1.000
_cell.length_c   1.000
_cell.angle_alpha   90.00
_cell.angle_beta   90.00
_cell.angle_gamma   90.00
#
_symmetry.space_group_name_H-M   'P 1'
#
loop_
_entity.id
_entity.type
_entity.pdbx_description
1 polymer ?
#
loop_
_entity_poly.entity_id
_entity_poly.type
_entity_poly.pdbx_seq_one_letter_code
_entity_poly.pdbx_strand_id
1 'polypeptide(L)'
;MSILDPNLLSQNARFEEQFVPALKAFDYPFAHSIDSRWLATPASMYSWPPLLGVLHWLVQMSKVTFPVFSGDSTLQKPLNVSEDFDDPCDHGALAFAYCAEAYGLWMNMDDNFTAPTKILEDRYDQNEELSQKAIDDATSQVEQSEAELNKLKLTASSIVKLQQEYDLMNSDTEKFQKILDRYNSRIKKLQDKIARGEAQTVTLDEQIAQLKAELELSSTVKAQNLSLEQVIKMNADHERLSQEDLEQKIAETNRVVLALGIRSADRLGDAEDTVDAYMDLFSSLGLSPLSLLRCKTWILPFAFRPTSRTCCREQIPGEAKRSARASVESERIRLENELDQLTLERENIDEEIAEMKKKVVALNEQADALRDVARQEALVAGAETERLERDLAHAKTTALATRMEVKSRLRALQIDYQEQVERVSRLKEATLREIVKSTNKIAMFKAEVSQHLTDLRVFAEESENSTG
;
A
#
# COMPACT_ATOMS: atom_id res chain seq x y z
N MET A 1 63.46 -22.05 -8.45
CA MET A 1 63.57 -22.65 -9.80
C MET A 1 63.02 -24.07 -9.84
N SER A 2 63.40 -24.98 -8.95
CA SER A 2 62.83 -26.35 -8.93
C SER A 2 61.30 -26.45 -8.77
N ILE A 3 60.65 -25.42 -8.21
CA ILE A 3 59.18 -25.33 -8.08
C ILE A 3 58.52 -24.82 -9.39
N LEU A 4 59.26 -24.06 -10.20
CA LEU A 4 58.76 -23.49 -11.46
C LEU A 4 58.92 -24.47 -12.62
N ASP A 5 60.05 -25.19 -12.67
CA ASP A 5 60.30 -26.28 -13.60
C ASP A 5 61.27 -27.28 -12.95
N PRO A 6 60.86 -28.53 -12.68
CA PRO A 6 61.69 -29.54 -12.03
C PRO A 6 62.83 -30.06 -12.93
N ASN A 7 62.76 -29.88 -14.26
CA ASN A 7 63.74 -30.45 -15.20
C ASN A 7 64.76 -29.42 -15.72
N LEU A 8 64.59 -28.14 -15.40
CA LEU A 8 65.41 -27.06 -15.97
C LEU A 8 66.85 -27.04 -15.46
N LEU A 9 67.10 -27.48 -14.23
CA LEU A 9 68.43 -27.52 -13.63
C LEU A 9 68.97 -28.94 -13.62
N SER A 10 70.01 -29.18 -14.41
CA SER A 10 70.70 -30.47 -14.43
C SER A 10 71.54 -30.63 -13.17
N GLN A 11 71.32 -31.71 -12.43
CA GLN A 11 72.04 -32.01 -11.17
C GLN A 11 73.56 -32.17 -11.35
N ASN A 12 74.03 -32.40 -12.59
CA ASN A 12 75.42 -32.75 -12.90
C ASN A 12 76.30 -31.59 -13.40
N ALA A 13 75.75 -30.38 -13.60
CA ALA A 13 76.51 -29.23 -14.13
C ALA A 13 76.61 -28.09 -13.11
N ARG A 14 77.64 -27.23 -13.24
CA ARG A 14 77.88 -26.11 -12.32
C ARG A 14 76.73 -25.12 -12.37
N PHE A 15 76.27 -24.69 -11.20
CA PHE A 15 75.12 -23.79 -11.08
C PHE A 15 75.39 -22.43 -11.75
N GLU A 16 76.62 -21.94 -11.69
CA GLU A 16 77.03 -20.66 -12.25
C GLU A 16 76.90 -20.61 -13.76
N GLU A 17 77.12 -21.75 -14.43
CA GLU A 17 77.02 -21.91 -15.88
C GLU A 17 75.56 -22.04 -16.34
N GLN A 18 74.69 -22.59 -15.49
CA GLN A 18 73.27 -22.81 -15.78
C GLN A 18 72.38 -21.61 -15.41
N PHE A 19 72.81 -20.76 -14.49
CA PHE A 19 71.96 -19.70 -13.94
C PHE A 19 71.50 -18.68 -14.99
N VAL A 20 72.43 -18.14 -15.79
CA VAL A 20 72.09 -17.14 -16.82
C VAL A 20 71.27 -17.76 -17.96
N PRO A 21 71.60 -18.95 -18.49
CA PRO A 21 70.73 -19.67 -19.42
C PRO A 21 69.32 -19.95 -18.88
N ALA A 22 69.19 -20.37 -17.62
CA ALA A 22 67.89 -20.62 -17.00
C ALA A 22 67.05 -19.34 -16.89
N LEU A 23 67.67 -18.20 -16.54
CA LEU A 23 66.98 -16.91 -16.53
C LEU A 23 66.52 -16.47 -17.93
N LYS A 24 67.32 -16.75 -18.97
CA LYS A 24 66.90 -16.52 -20.36
C LYS A 24 65.75 -17.43 -20.77
N ALA A 25 65.74 -18.69 -20.33
CA ALA A 25 64.65 -19.62 -20.62
C ALA A 25 63.32 -19.21 -19.96
N PHE A 26 63.38 -18.55 -18.80
CA PHE A 26 62.20 -17.92 -18.18
C PHE A 26 61.88 -16.52 -18.73
N ASP A 27 62.54 -16.08 -19.80
CA ASP A 27 62.39 -14.74 -20.39
C ASP A 27 62.58 -13.59 -19.38
N TYR A 28 63.55 -13.73 -18.45
CA TYR A 28 63.85 -12.69 -17.49
C TYR A 28 64.31 -11.40 -18.21
N PRO A 29 63.60 -10.26 -18.05
CA PRO A 29 63.86 -9.05 -18.85
C PRO A 29 65.29 -8.50 -18.71
N PHE A 30 65.92 -8.71 -17.55
CA PHE A 30 67.25 -8.20 -17.24
C PHE A 30 68.33 -9.30 -17.27
N ALA A 31 68.10 -10.40 -17.99
CA ALA A 31 69.08 -11.50 -18.07
C ALA A 31 70.43 -11.07 -18.68
N HIS A 32 70.45 -10.02 -19.51
CA HIS A 32 71.65 -9.48 -20.14
C HIS A 32 72.52 -8.64 -19.18
N SER A 33 71.95 -8.12 -18.09
CA SER A 33 72.68 -7.32 -17.10
C SER A 33 73.26 -8.15 -15.96
N ILE A 34 73.04 -9.47 -15.95
CA ILE A 34 73.54 -10.38 -14.93
C ILE A 34 74.75 -11.14 -15.46
N ASP A 35 75.86 -11.07 -14.73
CA ASP A 35 77.06 -11.85 -15.02
C ASP A 35 77.11 -13.10 -14.14
N SER A 36 77.45 -14.24 -14.73
CA SER A 36 77.65 -15.53 -14.04
C SER A 36 78.72 -15.42 -12.94
N ARG A 37 79.72 -14.54 -13.12
CA ARG A 37 80.80 -14.30 -12.15
C ARG A 37 80.31 -13.75 -10.81
N TRP A 38 79.14 -13.12 -10.77
CA TRP A 38 78.56 -12.56 -9.54
C TRP A 38 78.09 -13.62 -8.56
N LEU A 39 77.86 -14.85 -9.03
CA LEU A 39 77.41 -15.98 -8.20
C LEU A 39 78.52 -16.54 -7.30
N ALA A 40 79.80 -16.30 -7.65
CA ALA A 40 80.92 -16.65 -6.80
C ALA A 40 81.04 -15.73 -5.57
N THR A 41 80.58 -14.46 -5.68
CA THR A 41 80.55 -13.47 -4.58
C THR A 41 79.21 -12.72 -4.56
N PRO A 42 78.12 -13.40 -4.15
CA PRO A 42 76.78 -12.84 -4.27
C PRO A 42 76.51 -11.70 -3.28
N ALA A 43 77.29 -11.59 -2.20
CA ALA A 43 77.14 -10.57 -1.16
C ALA A 43 77.90 -9.25 -1.45
N SER A 44 78.49 -9.08 -2.63
CA SER A 44 79.16 -7.83 -2.99
C SER A 44 78.16 -6.69 -3.20
N MET A 45 78.56 -5.47 -2.82
CA MET A 45 77.70 -4.28 -2.84
C MET A 45 77.11 -3.98 -4.23
N TYR A 46 77.79 -4.40 -5.30
CA TYR A 46 77.37 -4.19 -6.68
C TYR A 46 76.60 -5.38 -7.29
N SER A 47 76.80 -6.61 -6.80
CA SER A 47 76.14 -7.82 -7.33
C SER A 47 74.86 -8.19 -6.59
N TRP A 48 74.76 -7.84 -5.31
CA TRP A 48 73.61 -8.22 -4.47
C TRP A 48 72.29 -7.58 -4.91
N PRO A 49 72.19 -6.26 -5.21
CA PRO A 49 70.91 -5.66 -5.59
C PRO A 49 70.30 -6.28 -6.87
N PRO A 50 71.06 -6.52 -7.96
CA PRO A 50 70.54 -7.23 -9.13
C PRO A 50 70.11 -8.68 -8.83
N LEU A 51 70.90 -9.43 -8.07
CA LEU A 51 70.58 -10.82 -7.71
C LEU A 51 69.34 -10.90 -6.81
N LEU A 52 69.16 -9.96 -5.89
CA LEU A 52 67.95 -9.84 -5.07
C LEU A 52 66.73 -9.52 -5.93
N GLY A 53 66.88 -8.67 -6.95
CA GLY A 53 65.84 -8.40 -7.94
C GLY A 53 65.43 -9.64 -8.72
N VAL A 54 66.39 -10.48 -9.11
CA VAL A 54 66.13 -11.80 -9.72
C VAL A 54 65.36 -12.70 -8.76
N LEU A 55 65.78 -12.82 -7.49
CA LEU A 55 65.08 -13.63 -6.49
C LEU A 55 63.65 -13.15 -6.27
N HIS A 56 63.44 -11.85 -6.11
CA HIS A 56 62.12 -11.27 -5.98
C HIS A 56 61.25 -11.58 -7.19
N TRP A 57 61.78 -11.42 -8.41
CA TRP A 57 61.07 -11.74 -9.63
C TRP A 57 60.71 -13.23 -9.73
N LEU A 58 61.63 -14.14 -9.39
CA LEU A 58 61.36 -15.58 -9.35
C LEU A 58 60.26 -15.93 -8.33
N VAL A 59 60.24 -15.25 -7.17
CA VAL A 59 59.16 -15.39 -6.19
C VAL A 59 57.84 -14.89 -6.74
N GLN A 60 57.80 -13.74 -7.42
CA GLN A 60 56.58 -13.25 -8.06
C GLN A 60 56.08 -14.18 -9.17
N MET A 61 56.99 -14.73 -9.99
CA MET A 61 56.64 -15.74 -10.98
C MET A 61 56.01 -16.98 -10.32
N SER A 62 56.59 -17.48 -9.23
CA SER A 62 56.00 -18.61 -8.50
C SER A 62 54.59 -18.32 -7.97
N LYS A 63 54.33 -17.08 -7.52
CA LYS A 63 53.00 -16.65 -7.06
C LYS A 63 51.98 -16.54 -8.18
N VAL A 64 52.40 -16.22 -9.40
CA VAL A 64 51.51 -16.15 -10.59
C VAL A 64 51.26 -17.54 -11.15
N THR A 65 52.27 -18.40 -11.17
CA THR A 65 52.17 -19.76 -11.69
C THR A 65 51.35 -20.68 -10.76
N PHE A 66 51.37 -20.47 -9.45
CA PHE A 66 50.68 -21.35 -8.48
C PHE A 66 49.15 -21.35 -8.63
N PRO A 67 48.44 -20.22 -8.81
CA PRO A 67 47.00 -20.18 -9.13
C PRO A 67 46.63 -20.88 -10.43
N VAL A 68 47.48 -20.75 -11.47
CA VAL A 68 47.30 -21.43 -12.77
C VAL A 68 47.35 -22.95 -12.64
N PHE A 69 47.98 -23.48 -11.59
CA PHE A 69 47.88 -24.91 -11.25
C PHE A 69 46.71 -25.22 -10.30
N SER A 70 46.25 -24.24 -9.52
CA SER A 70 45.36 -24.42 -8.35
C SER A 70 43.87 -24.24 -8.60
N GLY A 71 43.40 -24.17 -9.86
CA GLY A 71 41.97 -24.29 -10.18
C GLY A 71 41.32 -23.05 -10.77
N ASP A 72 41.98 -22.38 -11.71
CA ASP A 72 41.30 -21.43 -12.58
C ASP A 72 40.15 -22.11 -13.34
N SER A 73 38.99 -21.45 -13.41
CA SER A 73 37.78 -21.96 -14.10
C SER A 73 37.99 -22.18 -15.61
N THR A 74 39.03 -21.58 -16.18
CA THR A 74 39.43 -21.78 -17.58
C THR A 74 40.20 -23.09 -17.80
N LEU A 75 40.67 -23.74 -16.73
CA LEU A 75 41.26 -25.06 -16.80
C LEU A 75 40.12 -26.07 -16.87
N GLN A 76 39.98 -26.70 -18.03
CA GLN A 76 39.02 -27.76 -18.36
C GLN A 76 39.27 -29.03 -17.53
N LYS A 77 39.11 -28.95 -16.21
CA LYS A 77 39.27 -30.07 -15.28
C LYS A 77 37.91 -30.77 -15.12
N PRO A 78 37.80 -32.08 -15.40
CA PRO A 78 36.53 -32.82 -15.28
C PRO A 78 35.96 -32.84 -13.84
N LEU A 79 36.78 -32.63 -12.81
CA LEU A 79 36.33 -32.52 -11.41
C LEU A 79 35.54 -31.23 -11.11
N ASN A 80 35.71 -30.18 -11.94
CA ASN A 80 35.00 -28.91 -11.76
C ASN A 80 33.68 -28.86 -12.53
N VAL A 81 33.41 -29.86 -13.38
CA VAL A 81 32.17 -29.93 -14.16
C VAL A 81 31.05 -30.41 -13.25
N SER A 82 29.97 -29.63 -13.20
CA SER A 82 28.74 -29.93 -12.45
C SER A 82 28.12 -31.28 -12.89
N GLU A 83 27.19 -31.79 -12.08
CA GLU A 83 26.39 -32.97 -12.43
C GLU A 83 25.28 -32.62 -13.43
N ASP A 84 24.77 -31.39 -13.34
CA ASP A 84 23.85 -30.77 -14.31
C ASP A 84 24.66 -29.79 -15.17
N PHE A 85 24.98 -30.21 -16.40
CA PHE A 85 25.80 -29.46 -17.35
C PHE A 85 25.19 -29.42 -18.75
N ASP A 86 25.24 -28.25 -19.38
CA ASP A 86 24.77 -27.99 -20.75
C ASP A 86 25.67 -26.97 -21.48
N ASP A 87 26.79 -26.54 -20.86
CA ASP A 87 27.72 -25.60 -21.49
C ASP A 87 28.64 -26.35 -22.48
N PRO A 88 28.80 -25.87 -23.74
CA PRO A 88 29.81 -26.38 -24.66
C PRO A 88 31.22 -26.54 -24.06
N CYS A 89 31.60 -25.68 -23.10
CA CYS A 89 32.90 -25.76 -22.43
C CYS A 89 33.02 -26.99 -21.52
N ASP A 90 31.94 -27.38 -20.85
CA ASP A 90 31.88 -28.54 -19.95
C ASP A 90 31.93 -29.84 -20.75
N HIS A 91 31.18 -29.90 -21.86
CA HIS A 91 31.29 -30.99 -22.83
C HIS A 91 32.71 -31.12 -23.38
N GLY A 92 33.36 -29.99 -23.68
CA GLY A 92 34.76 -29.95 -24.11
C GLY A 92 35.73 -30.49 -23.06
N ALA A 93 35.52 -30.15 -21.79
CA ALA A 93 36.36 -30.64 -20.69
C ALA A 93 36.25 -32.15 -20.47
N LEU A 94 35.03 -32.68 -20.50
CA LEU A 94 34.78 -34.13 -20.39
C LEU A 94 35.33 -34.90 -21.60
N ALA A 95 35.13 -34.38 -22.80
CA ALA A 95 35.66 -34.97 -24.03
C ALA A 95 37.20 -34.95 -24.05
N PHE A 96 37.82 -33.87 -23.56
CA PHE A 96 39.27 -33.77 -23.43
C PHE A 96 39.80 -34.78 -22.41
N ALA A 97 39.13 -34.94 -21.26
CA ALA A 97 39.49 -35.94 -20.26
C ALA A 97 39.42 -37.37 -20.82
N TYR A 98 38.33 -37.71 -21.51
CA TYR A 98 38.19 -38.98 -22.22
C TYR A 98 39.33 -39.19 -23.23
N CYS A 99 39.58 -38.19 -24.09
CA CYS A 99 40.66 -38.27 -25.07
C CYS A 99 42.02 -38.45 -24.40
N ALA A 100 42.30 -37.77 -23.30
CA ALA A 100 43.58 -37.86 -22.58
C ALA A 100 43.79 -39.26 -21.96
N GLU A 101 42.75 -39.84 -21.34
CA GLU A 101 42.82 -41.19 -20.78
C GLU A 101 42.92 -42.25 -21.87
N ALA A 102 42.09 -42.16 -22.91
CA ALA A 102 42.14 -43.07 -24.06
C ALA A 102 43.49 -43.00 -24.79
N TYR A 103 44.03 -41.79 -24.96
CA TYR A 103 45.37 -41.61 -25.53
C TYR A 103 46.47 -42.17 -24.63
N GLY A 104 46.32 -42.07 -23.31
CA GLY A 104 47.23 -42.71 -22.35
C GLY A 104 47.24 -44.24 -22.47
N LEU A 105 46.06 -44.86 -22.63
CA LEU A 105 45.94 -46.29 -22.89
C LEU A 105 46.57 -46.68 -24.23
N TRP A 106 46.30 -45.91 -25.28
CA TRP A 106 46.88 -46.11 -26.59
C TRP A 106 48.42 -46.01 -26.57
N MET A 107 48.99 -45.04 -25.84
CA MET A 107 50.44 -44.92 -25.65
C MET A 107 51.05 -46.12 -24.92
N ASN A 108 50.27 -46.82 -24.10
CA ASN A 108 50.65 -48.06 -23.45
C ASN A 108 50.40 -49.30 -24.33
N MET A 109 50.09 -49.12 -25.62
CA MET A 109 49.74 -50.17 -26.58
C MET A 109 48.49 -50.97 -26.18
N ASP A 110 47.57 -50.34 -25.43
CA ASP A 110 46.27 -50.90 -25.08
C ASP A 110 45.17 -50.25 -25.93
N ASP A 111 44.44 -51.07 -26.70
CA ASP A 111 43.32 -50.63 -27.55
C ASP A 111 41.95 -50.81 -26.85
N ASN A 112 41.94 -51.13 -25.55
CA ASN A 112 40.72 -51.29 -24.77
C ASN A 112 40.29 -49.97 -24.10
N PHE A 113 39.39 -49.23 -24.75
CA PHE A 113 38.86 -47.95 -24.24
C PHE A 113 37.56 -48.09 -23.41
N THR A 114 37.19 -49.32 -22.99
CA THR A 114 35.91 -49.55 -22.30
C THR A 114 35.78 -48.81 -20.98
N ALA A 115 36.87 -48.70 -20.21
CA ALA A 115 36.86 -48.01 -18.91
C ALA A 115 36.60 -46.49 -19.06
N PRO A 116 37.37 -45.72 -19.85
CA PRO A 116 37.11 -44.28 -20.02
C PRO A 116 35.77 -44.01 -20.72
N THR A 117 35.31 -44.92 -21.60
CA THR A 117 34.00 -44.79 -22.25
C THR A 117 32.87 -44.89 -21.23
N LYS A 118 32.89 -45.90 -20.35
CA LYS A 118 31.87 -46.08 -19.31
C LYS A 118 31.79 -44.91 -18.35
N ILE A 119 32.93 -44.35 -17.95
CA ILE A 119 32.96 -43.17 -17.05
C ILE A 119 32.26 -41.98 -17.71
N LEU A 120 32.44 -41.80 -19.02
CA LEU A 120 31.78 -40.74 -19.78
C LEU A 120 30.28 -41.01 -19.92
N GLU A 121 29.90 -42.23 -20.29
CA GLU A 121 28.50 -42.67 -20.40
C GLU A 121 27.74 -42.46 -19.07
N ASP A 122 28.28 -42.96 -17.95
CA ASP A 122 27.68 -42.80 -16.61
C ASP A 122 27.44 -41.32 -16.25
N ARG A 123 28.31 -40.41 -16.71
CA ARG A 123 28.16 -38.96 -16.47
C ARG A 123 27.05 -38.34 -17.33
N TYR A 124 26.92 -38.76 -18.58
CA TYR A 124 25.83 -38.28 -19.45
C TYR A 124 24.47 -38.86 -19.02
N ASP A 125 24.43 -40.12 -18.61
CA ASP A 125 23.21 -40.77 -18.11
C ASP A 125 22.68 -40.07 -16.85
N GLN A 126 23.57 -39.68 -15.93
CA GLN A 126 23.20 -38.88 -14.74
C GLN A 126 22.63 -37.51 -15.12
N ASN A 127 23.28 -36.82 -16.06
CA ASN A 127 22.82 -35.52 -16.54
C ASN A 127 21.45 -35.62 -17.25
N GLU A 128 21.24 -36.68 -18.04
CA GLU A 128 19.97 -36.97 -18.70
C GLU A 128 18.87 -37.26 -17.67
N GLU A 129 19.15 -38.04 -16.62
CA GLU A 129 18.18 -38.31 -15.55
C GLU A 129 17.76 -37.02 -14.82
N LEU A 130 18.71 -36.13 -14.53
CA LEU A 130 18.44 -34.83 -13.92
C LEU A 130 17.63 -33.92 -14.85
N SER A 131 18.02 -33.85 -16.12
CA SER A 131 17.31 -33.10 -17.15
C SER A 131 15.87 -33.60 -17.31
N GLN A 132 15.66 -34.92 -17.32
CA GLN A 132 14.34 -35.51 -17.44
C GLN A 132 13.46 -35.19 -16.23
N LYS A 133 13.99 -35.25 -15.00
CA LYS A 133 13.27 -34.83 -13.80
C LYS A 133 12.85 -33.35 -13.86
N ALA A 134 13.76 -32.47 -14.31
CA ALA A 134 13.45 -31.06 -14.47
C ALA A 134 12.34 -30.81 -15.52
N ILE A 135 12.34 -31.58 -16.62
CA ILE A 135 11.29 -31.53 -17.64
C ILE A 135 9.95 -32.01 -17.08
N ASP A 136 9.94 -33.12 -16.34
CA ASP A 136 8.72 -33.68 -15.74
C ASP A 136 8.12 -32.71 -14.71
N ASP A 137 8.95 -32.10 -13.87
CA ASP A 137 8.53 -31.08 -12.90
C ASP A 137 7.98 -29.83 -13.59
N ALA A 138 8.65 -29.34 -14.63
CA ALA A 138 8.18 -28.19 -15.41
C ALA A 138 6.85 -28.49 -16.12
N THR A 139 6.70 -29.70 -16.68
CA THR A 139 5.46 -30.14 -17.35
C THR A 139 4.31 -30.20 -16.35
N SER A 140 4.55 -30.78 -15.16
CA SER A 140 3.56 -30.80 -14.07
C SER A 140 3.13 -29.41 -13.63
N GLN A 141 4.06 -28.44 -13.53
CA GLN A 141 3.74 -27.04 -13.20
C GLN A 141 2.89 -26.36 -14.28
N VAL A 142 3.18 -26.64 -15.56
CA VAL A 142 2.39 -26.14 -16.69
C VAL A 142 0.97 -26.71 -16.63
N GLU A 143 0.83 -28.03 -16.45
CA GLU A 143 -0.49 -28.68 -16.33
C GLU A 143 -1.30 -28.14 -15.15
N GLN A 144 -0.68 -27.91 -13.99
CA GLN A 144 -1.32 -27.30 -12.82
C GLN A 144 -1.80 -25.88 -13.12
N SER A 145 -0.93 -25.06 -13.74
CA SER A 145 -1.25 -23.68 -14.12
C SER A 145 -2.38 -23.61 -15.15
N GLU A 146 -2.38 -24.51 -16.14
CA GLU A 146 -3.46 -24.61 -17.13
C GLU A 146 -4.78 -25.04 -16.50
N ALA A 147 -4.75 -25.98 -15.54
CA ALA A 147 -5.93 -26.41 -14.80
C ALA A 147 -6.51 -25.26 -13.95
N GLU A 148 -5.67 -24.49 -13.27
CA GLU A 148 -6.08 -23.29 -12.52
C GLU A 148 -6.68 -22.23 -13.43
N LEU A 149 -6.04 -21.96 -14.58
CA LEU A 149 -6.52 -21.00 -15.56
C LEU A 149 -7.88 -21.42 -16.13
N ASN A 150 -8.09 -22.71 -16.37
CA ASN A 150 -9.39 -23.24 -16.80
C ASN A 150 -10.46 -23.11 -15.70
N LYS A 151 -10.13 -23.39 -14.44
CA LYS A 151 -11.05 -23.15 -13.30
C LYS A 151 -11.43 -21.68 -13.19
N LEU A 152 -10.45 -20.76 -13.30
CA LEU A 152 -10.70 -19.33 -13.26
C LEU A 152 -11.55 -18.84 -14.43
N LYS A 153 -11.33 -19.37 -15.65
CA LYS A 153 -12.20 -19.07 -16.80
C LYS A 153 -13.65 -19.50 -16.57
N LEU A 154 -13.87 -20.67 -15.97
CA LEU A 154 -15.22 -21.12 -15.63
C LEU A 154 -15.87 -20.20 -14.59
N THR A 155 -15.15 -19.80 -13.56
CA THR A 155 -15.62 -18.85 -12.54
C THR A 155 -15.87 -17.45 -13.11
N ALA A 156 -15.04 -16.98 -14.05
CA ALA A 156 -15.24 -15.70 -14.73
C ALA A 156 -16.56 -15.66 -15.51
N SER A 157 -17.02 -16.79 -16.06
CA SER A 157 -18.36 -16.88 -16.66
C SER A 157 -19.49 -16.67 -15.63
N SER A 158 -19.27 -17.05 -14.37
CA SER A 158 -20.21 -16.78 -13.26
C SER A 158 -20.19 -15.31 -12.85
N ILE A 159 -19.04 -14.63 -12.91
CA ILE A 159 -18.94 -13.18 -12.66
C ILE A 159 -19.75 -12.42 -13.70
N VAL A 160 -19.70 -12.83 -14.97
CA VAL A 160 -20.53 -12.22 -16.03
C VAL A 160 -22.03 -12.37 -15.72
N LYS A 161 -22.46 -13.52 -15.20
CA LYS A 161 -23.86 -13.73 -14.78
C LYS A 161 -24.23 -12.83 -13.59
N LEU A 162 -23.37 -12.75 -12.58
CA LEU A 162 -23.57 -11.87 -11.42
C LEU A 162 -23.64 -10.40 -11.83
N GLN A 163 -22.85 -9.98 -12.81
CA GLN A 163 -22.87 -8.62 -13.31
C GLN A 163 -24.17 -8.31 -14.06
N GLN A 164 -24.68 -9.26 -14.86
CA GLN A 164 -26.00 -9.12 -15.48
C GLN A 164 -27.13 -9.03 -14.44
N GLU A 165 -27.06 -9.81 -13.36
CA GLU A 165 -28.03 -9.75 -12.26
C GLU A 165 -27.95 -8.43 -11.49
N TYR A 166 -26.73 -7.92 -11.26
CA TYR A 166 -26.50 -6.61 -10.68
C TYR A 166 -27.10 -5.48 -11.53
N ASP A 167 -26.85 -5.50 -12.85
CA ASP A 167 -27.37 -4.49 -13.78
C ASP A 167 -28.91 -4.52 -13.84
N LEU A 168 -29.52 -5.71 -13.80
CA LEU A 168 -30.96 -5.89 -13.71
C LEU A 168 -31.52 -5.30 -12.42
N MET A 169 -30.90 -5.63 -11.28
CA MET A 169 -31.36 -5.18 -9.96
C MET A 169 -31.20 -3.66 -9.80
N ASN A 170 -30.14 -3.08 -10.36
CA ASN A 170 -29.96 -1.64 -10.38
C ASN A 170 -31.03 -0.95 -11.24
N SER A 171 -31.32 -1.51 -12.43
CA SER A 171 -32.41 -1.03 -13.29
C SER A 171 -33.77 -1.09 -12.60
N ASP A 172 -34.04 -2.13 -11.82
CA ASP A 172 -35.29 -2.26 -11.06
C ASP A 172 -35.34 -1.29 -9.87
N THR A 173 -34.22 -1.06 -9.18
CA THR A 173 -34.11 -0.07 -8.11
C THR A 173 -34.44 1.33 -8.63
N GLU A 174 -33.92 1.71 -9.81
CA GLU A 174 -34.29 2.98 -10.45
C GLU A 174 -35.78 3.07 -10.80
N LYS A 175 -36.39 1.98 -11.26
CA LYS A 175 -37.84 1.94 -11.54
C LYS A 175 -38.63 2.14 -10.26
N PHE A 176 -38.27 1.47 -9.17
CA PHE A 176 -38.92 1.61 -7.87
C PHE A 176 -38.75 3.03 -7.31
N GLN A 177 -37.56 3.61 -7.44
CA GLN A 177 -37.34 5.01 -7.03
C GLN A 177 -38.26 5.97 -7.80
N LYS A 178 -38.36 5.81 -9.13
CA LYS A 178 -39.31 6.59 -9.96
C LYS A 178 -40.78 6.36 -9.58
N ILE A 179 -41.13 5.19 -9.06
CA ILE A 179 -42.48 4.91 -8.57
C ILE A 179 -42.70 5.62 -7.21
N LEU A 180 -41.75 5.52 -6.29
CA LEU A 180 -41.78 6.21 -5.00
C LEU A 180 -41.88 7.72 -5.17
N ASP A 181 -41.10 8.33 -6.06
CA ASP A 181 -41.15 9.76 -6.34
C ASP A 181 -42.52 10.20 -6.87
N ARG A 182 -43.16 9.35 -7.70
CA ARG A 182 -44.53 9.59 -8.17
C ARG A 182 -45.55 9.55 -7.04
N TYR A 183 -45.45 8.57 -6.14
CA TYR A 183 -46.34 8.49 -4.98
C TYR A 183 -46.09 9.61 -3.98
N ASN A 184 -44.84 9.95 -3.66
CA ASN A 184 -44.49 11.08 -2.80
C ASN A 184 -45.02 12.40 -3.37
N SER A 185 -44.89 12.62 -4.68
CA SER A 185 -45.47 13.77 -5.35
C SER A 185 -47.00 13.80 -5.25
N ARG A 186 -47.65 12.63 -5.31
CA ARG A 186 -49.11 12.52 -5.14
C ARG A 186 -49.54 12.80 -3.69
N ILE A 187 -48.81 12.25 -2.72
CA ILE A 187 -49.03 12.48 -1.28
C ILE A 187 -48.92 13.97 -0.99
N LYS A 188 -47.85 14.63 -1.44
CA LYS A 188 -47.67 16.08 -1.26
C LYS A 188 -48.83 16.88 -1.84
N LYS A 189 -49.28 16.56 -3.06
CA LYS A 189 -50.46 17.21 -3.67
C LYS A 189 -51.74 17.00 -2.87
N LEU A 190 -51.92 15.85 -2.23
CA LEU A 190 -53.07 15.57 -1.37
C LEU A 190 -52.96 16.33 -0.04
N GLN A 191 -51.78 16.36 0.58
CA GLN A 191 -51.52 17.17 1.78
C GLN A 191 -51.80 18.65 1.51
N ASP A 192 -51.33 19.19 0.38
CA ASP A 192 -51.62 20.58 -0.02
C ASP A 192 -53.12 20.85 -0.21
N LYS A 193 -53.88 19.85 -0.69
CA LYS A 193 -55.34 19.96 -0.82
C LYS A 193 -56.04 19.93 0.54
N ILE A 194 -55.58 19.07 1.45
CA ILE A 194 -56.09 19.00 2.82
C ILE A 194 -55.83 20.32 3.53
N ALA A 195 -54.59 20.82 3.50
CA ALA A 195 -54.22 22.10 4.12
C ALA A 195 -55.05 23.28 3.57
N ARG A 196 -55.29 23.34 2.26
CA ARG A 196 -56.18 24.35 1.67
C ARG A 196 -57.63 24.19 2.13
N GLY A 197 -58.13 22.96 2.23
CA GLY A 197 -59.48 22.69 2.73
C GLY A 197 -59.65 23.05 4.21
N GLU A 198 -58.66 22.74 5.04
CA GLU A 198 -58.61 23.13 6.45
C GLU A 198 -58.61 24.66 6.60
N ALA A 199 -57.76 25.36 5.86
CA ALA A 199 -57.74 26.82 5.86
C ALA A 199 -59.08 27.41 5.42
N GLN A 200 -59.72 26.84 4.39
CA GLN A 200 -61.04 27.27 3.96
C GLN A 200 -62.11 27.03 5.05
N THR A 201 -62.04 25.90 5.76
CA THR A 201 -62.95 25.59 6.87
C THR A 201 -62.81 26.61 7.99
N VAL A 202 -61.58 26.96 8.38
CA VAL A 202 -61.32 28.00 9.39
C VAL A 202 -61.91 29.35 8.95
N THR A 203 -61.69 29.77 7.69
CA THR A 203 -62.27 31.04 7.22
C THR A 203 -63.80 31.04 7.20
N LEU A 204 -64.43 29.89 6.89
CA LEU A 204 -65.89 29.74 6.93
C LEU A 204 -66.40 29.76 8.38
N ASP A 205 -65.68 29.13 9.31
CA ASP A 205 -66.01 29.16 10.73
C ASP A 205 -65.91 30.58 11.31
N GLU A 206 -64.89 31.35 10.92
CA GLU A 206 -64.75 32.77 11.26
C GLU A 206 -65.92 33.60 10.71
N GLN A 207 -66.33 33.37 9.44
CA GLN A 207 -67.49 34.04 8.85
C GLN A 207 -68.79 33.68 9.57
N ILE A 208 -68.98 32.42 9.94
CA ILE A 208 -70.15 31.98 10.71
C ILE A 208 -70.14 32.64 12.11
N ALA A 209 -68.99 32.72 12.76
CA ALA A 209 -68.86 33.38 14.06
C ALA A 209 -69.18 34.88 13.96
N GLN A 210 -68.69 35.56 12.91
CA GLN A 210 -69.01 36.97 12.63
C GLN A 210 -70.52 37.16 12.41
N LEU A 211 -71.15 36.36 11.53
CA LEU A 211 -72.59 36.43 11.28
C LEU A 211 -73.43 36.15 12.53
N LYS A 212 -73.00 35.23 13.40
CA LYS A 212 -73.65 34.99 14.70
C LYS A 212 -73.52 36.21 15.62
N ALA A 213 -72.34 36.81 15.71
CA ALA A 213 -72.11 38.01 16.50
C ALA A 213 -72.94 39.21 15.99
N GLU A 214 -73.04 39.38 14.66
CA GLU A 214 -73.89 40.39 14.04
C GLU A 214 -75.38 40.17 14.31
N LEU A 215 -75.84 38.91 14.33
CA LEU A 215 -77.23 38.57 14.66
C LEU A 215 -77.56 38.85 16.12
N GLU A 216 -76.67 38.48 17.05
CA GLU A 216 -76.78 38.82 18.47
C GLU A 216 -76.81 40.36 18.67
N LEU A 217 -75.91 41.09 17.99
CA LEU A 217 -75.89 42.56 18.01
C LEU A 217 -77.18 43.16 17.42
N SER A 218 -77.67 42.64 16.30
CA SER A 218 -78.94 43.09 15.71
C SER A 218 -80.13 42.83 16.64
N SER A 219 -80.13 41.70 17.37
CA SER A 219 -81.19 41.37 18.32
C SER A 219 -81.18 42.29 19.55
N THR A 220 -79.99 42.61 20.07
CA THR A 220 -79.83 43.55 21.20
C THR A 220 -80.20 44.98 20.80
N VAL A 221 -79.82 45.42 19.61
CA VAL A 221 -80.22 46.74 19.06
C VAL A 221 -81.73 46.83 18.87
N LYS A 222 -82.39 45.77 18.36
CA LYS A 222 -83.85 45.71 18.23
C LYS A 222 -84.57 45.71 19.59
N ALA A 223 -84.00 45.09 20.62
CA ALA A 223 -84.55 45.12 21.97
C ALA A 223 -84.46 46.51 22.63
N GLN A 224 -83.48 47.33 22.24
CA GLN A 224 -83.22 48.63 22.84
C GLN A 224 -83.97 49.82 22.21
N ASN A 225 -84.72 49.65 21.10
CA ASN A 225 -85.52 50.72 20.44
C ASN A 225 -84.78 52.08 20.33
N LEU A 226 -83.53 52.07 19.87
CA LEU A 226 -82.73 53.28 19.71
C LEU A 226 -83.05 54.02 18.40
N SER A 227 -83.09 55.35 18.46
CA SER A 227 -83.23 56.23 17.28
C SER A 227 -81.91 56.28 16.48
N LEU A 228 -82.01 56.36 15.14
CA LEU A 228 -80.88 56.35 14.21
C LEU A 228 -79.83 57.44 14.48
N GLU A 229 -80.25 58.61 14.97
CA GLU A 229 -79.33 59.71 15.35
C GLU A 229 -78.52 59.40 16.62
N GLN A 230 -79.08 58.63 17.55
CA GLN A 230 -78.40 58.25 18.78
C GLN A 230 -77.32 57.20 18.54
N VAL A 231 -77.54 56.28 17.61
CA VAL A 231 -76.54 55.25 17.23
C VAL A 231 -75.33 55.87 16.53
N ILE A 232 -75.52 56.88 15.68
CA ILE A 232 -74.42 57.58 15.01
C ILE A 232 -73.57 58.35 16.03
N LYS A 233 -74.20 59.04 16.99
CA LYS A 233 -73.49 59.75 18.05
C LYS A 233 -72.73 58.80 18.97
N MET A 234 -73.35 57.67 19.33
CA MET A 234 -72.74 56.68 20.21
C MET A 234 -71.59 55.92 19.53
N ASN A 235 -71.66 55.66 18.22
CA ASN A 235 -70.54 55.11 17.45
C ASN A 235 -69.38 56.11 17.33
N ALA A 236 -69.66 57.39 17.09
CA ALA A 236 -68.61 58.42 17.04
C ALA A 236 -67.93 58.61 18.42
N ASP A 237 -68.70 58.60 19.51
CA ASP A 237 -68.15 58.68 20.87
C ASP A 237 -67.41 57.39 21.26
N HIS A 238 -67.87 56.21 20.82
CA HIS A 238 -67.20 54.92 21.05
C HIS A 238 -65.88 54.81 20.28
N GLU A 239 -65.83 55.22 19.00
CA GLU A 239 -64.59 55.26 18.23
C GLU A 239 -63.56 56.20 18.88
N ARG A 240 -63.99 57.39 19.33
CA ARG A 240 -63.12 58.36 20.02
C ARG A 240 -62.58 57.83 21.34
N LEU A 241 -63.43 57.23 22.17
CA LEU A 241 -63.03 56.62 23.44
C LEU A 241 -62.12 55.39 23.23
N SER A 242 -62.39 54.58 22.22
CA SER A 242 -61.58 53.39 21.93
C SER A 242 -60.15 53.75 21.47
N GLN A 243 -59.99 54.83 20.72
CA GLN A 243 -58.67 55.34 20.34
C GLN A 243 -57.91 55.88 21.55
N GLU A 244 -58.55 56.70 22.39
CA GLU A 244 -57.91 57.27 23.60
C GLU A 244 -57.50 56.16 24.61
N ASP A 245 -58.34 55.15 24.85
CA ASP A 245 -58.04 54.02 25.75
C ASP A 245 -56.91 53.11 25.21
N LEU A 246 -56.85 52.88 23.90
CA LEU A 246 -55.78 52.08 23.28
C LEU A 246 -54.44 52.80 23.37
N GLU A 247 -54.40 54.12 23.09
CA GLU A 247 -53.18 54.91 23.21
C GLU A 247 -52.65 54.92 24.65
N GLN A 248 -53.54 55.06 25.64
CA GLN A 248 -53.15 55.02 27.04
C GLN A 248 -52.63 53.63 27.47
N LYS A 249 -53.30 52.54 27.08
CA LYS A 249 -52.84 51.17 27.38
C LYS A 249 -51.51 50.84 26.71
N ILE A 250 -51.28 51.31 25.49
CA ILE A 250 -49.98 51.13 24.80
C ILE A 250 -48.87 51.87 25.57
N ALA A 251 -49.13 53.08 26.04
CA ALA A 251 -48.15 53.84 26.83
C ALA A 251 -47.83 53.18 28.20
N GLU A 252 -48.84 52.63 28.88
CA GLU A 252 -48.67 51.93 30.16
C GLU A 252 -47.96 50.58 29.99
N THR A 253 -48.34 49.78 29.01
CA THR A 253 -47.68 48.49 28.71
C THR A 253 -46.23 48.68 28.30
N ASN A 254 -45.91 49.68 27.47
CA ASN A 254 -44.52 50.01 27.12
C ASN A 254 -43.68 50.38 28.36
N ARG A 255 -44.24 51.14 29.31
CA ARG A 255 -43.55 51.45 30.58
C ARG A 255 -43.30 50.19 31.42
N VAL A 256 -44.27 49.30 31.51
CA VAL A 256 -44.13 48.04 32.27
C VAL A 256 -43.12 47.10 31.61
N VAL A 257 -43.12 47.00 30.28
CA VAL A 257 -42.16 46.18 29.52
C VAL A 257 -40.74 46.70 29.70
N LEU A 258 -40.52 48.02 29.65
CA LEU A 258 -39.19 48.61 29.90
C LEU A 258 -38.71 48.34 31.34
N ALA A 259 -39.60 48.49 32.34
CA ALA A 259 -39.26 48.22 33.73
C ALA A 259 -38.99 46.73 34.01
N LEU A 260 -39.77 45.83 33.39
CA LEU A 260 -39.55 44.38 33.45
C LEU A 260 -38.29 43.97 32.69
N GLY A 261 -37.97 44.63 31.57
CA GLY A 261 -36.74 44.42 30.81
C GLY A 261 -35.50 44.69 31.65
N ILE A 262 -35.45 45.84 32.32
CA ILE A 262 -34.34 46.19 33.22
C ILE A 262 -34.23 45.19 34.38
N ARG A 263 -35.35 44.85 35.03
CA ARG A 263 -35.36 43.84 36.11
C ARG A 263 -34.96 42.44 35.65
N SER A 264 -35.30 42.05 34.43
CA SER A 264 -34.92 40.76 33.87
C SER A 264 -33.44 40.70 33.51
N ALA A 265 -32.86 41.82 33.05
CA ALA A 265 -31.43 41.93 32.77
C ALA A 265 -30.60 41.87 34.07
N ASP A 266 -31.01 42.59 35.13
CA ASP A 266 -30.34 42.54 36.44
C ASP A 266 -30.37 41.11 37.02
N ARG A 267 -31.54 40.44 36.97
CA ARG A 267 -31.68 39.06 37.46
C ARG A 267 -30.92 38.04 36.63
N LEU A 268 -30.74 38.27 35.33
CA LEU A 268 -29.93 37.40 34.48
C LEU A 268 -28.44 37.55 34.83
N GLY A 269 -27.96 38.78 35.06
CA GLY A 269 -26.61 39.02 35.55
C GLY A 269 -26.34 38.35 36.89
N ASP A 270 -27.23 38.52 37.87
CA ASP A 270 -27.12 37.83 39.17
C ASP A 270 -27.12 36.29 39.01
N ALA A 271 -27.92 35.75 38.09
CA ALA A 271 -27.99 34.31 37.85
C ALA A 271 -26.73 33.78 37.17
N GLU A 272 -26.18 34.50 36.18
CA GLU A 272 -24.91 34.17 35.53
C GLU A 272 -23.76 34.22 36.54
N ASP A 273 -23.69 35.24 37.39
CA ASP A 273 -22.70 35.34 38.46
C ASP A 273 -22.79 34.14 39.43
N THR A 274 -23.99 33.67 39.75
CA THR A 274 -24.16 32.47 40.60
C THR A 274 -23.82 31.18 39.87
N VAL A 275 -24.08 31.07 38.56
CA VAL A 275 -23.72 29.90 37.74
C VAL A 275 -22.21 29.85 37.55
N ASP A 276 -21.54 30.98 37.34
CA ASP A 276 -20.09 31.09 37.24
C ASP A 276 -19.42 30.75 38.58
N ALA A 277 -19.93 31.30 39.70
CA ALA A 277 -19.46 30.91 41.03
C ALA A 277 -19.68 29.40 41.31
N TYR A 278 -20.78 28.83 40.80
CA TYR A 278 -21.06 27.40 40.93
C TYR A 278 -20.19 26.55 40.00
N MET A 279 -19.89 27.02 38.78
CA MET A 279 -19.01 26.37 37.80
C MET A 279 -17.53 26.42 38.20
N ASP A 280 -17.10 27.50 38.84
CA ASP A 280 -15.77 27.61 39.45
C ASP A 280 -15.62 26.63 40.62
N LEU A 281 -16.67 26.51 41.45
CA LEU A 281 -16.73 25.50 42.51
C LEU A 281 -16.73 24.07 41.91
N PHE A 282 -17.48 23.84 40.83
CA PHE A 282 -17.56 22.56 40.12
C PHE A 282 -16.22 22.16 39.48
N SER A 283 -15.51 23.14 38.91
CA SER A 283 -14.18 22.99 38.33
C SER A 283 -13.13 22.73 39.40
N SER A 284 -13.25 23.33 40.60
CA SER A 284 -12.38 23.05 41.74
C SER A 284 -12.59 21.65 42.35
N LEU A 285 -13.77 21.06 42.15
CA LEU A 285 -14.17 19.76 42.72
C LEU A 285 -14.11 18.59 41.70
N GLY A 286 -13.78 18.85 40.43
CA GLY A 286 -13.43 17.82 39.44
C GLY A 286 -14.55 16.83 39.08
N LEU A 287 -15.82 17.26 39.10
CA LEU A 287 -16.97 16.41 38.77
C LEU A 287 -17.72 16.99 37.55
N SER A 288 -18.29 16.14 36.70
CA SER A 288 -19.07 16.54 35.52
C SER A 288 -20.57 16.54 35.85
N PRO A 289 -21.36 17.57 35.47
CA PRO A 289 -22.74 17.70 35.94
C PRO A 289 -23.68 16.95 35.00
N LEU A 290 -24.39 15.95 35.52
CA LEU A 290 -25.80 15.64 35.20
C LEU A 290 -26.21 14.34 35.91
N SER A 291 -26.65 14.49 37.16
CA SER A 291 -27.61 13.52 37.72
C SER A 291 -28.30 14.11 38.95
N LEU A 292 -29.61 13.85 39.00
CA LEU A 292 -30.53 13.98 40.13
C LEU A 292 -31.23 15.32 40.28
N LEU A 293 -32.52 15.33 39.95
CA LEU A 293 -33.52 15.78 40.92
C LEU A 293 -34.84 15.03 40.75
N ARG A 294 -34.99 14.04 41.63
CA ARG A 294 -36.24 13.33 41.92
C ARG A 294 -36.59 13.65 43.38
N CYS A 295 -37.51 14.59 43.61
CA CYS A 295 -38.26 14.80 44.86
C CYS A 295 -39.51 15.64 44.48
N LYS A 296 -40.75 15.13 44.51
CA LYS A 296 -41.66 14.93 45.67
C LYS A 296 -42.00 16.25 46.39
N THR A 297 -43.24 16.70 46.70
CA THR A 297 -44.66 16.26 46.57
C THR A 297 -45.54 17.45 47.10
N TRP A 298 -46.89 17.30 47.09
CA TRP A 298 -47.94 17.95 47.94
C TRP A 298 -48.71 19.13 47.27
N ILE A 299 -50.06 19.26 47.24
CA ILE A 299 -51.18 18.92 48.16
C ILE A 299 -52.53 18.73 47.39
N LEU A 300 -53.40 17.82 47.88
CA LEU A 300 -54.83 17.53 47.61
C LEU A 300 -55.79 18.66 48.11
N PRO A 301 -57.11 18.81 47.77
CA PRO A 301 -58.13 17.76 48.00
C PRO A 301 -59.47 17.81 47.23
N PHE A 302 -60.15 16.66 47.09
CA PHE A 302 -61.61 16.61 47.29
C PHE A 302 -62.05 15.17 47.58
N ALA A 303 -62.66 14.97 48.74
CA ALA A 303 -63.31 13.74 49.16
C ALA A 303 -64.83 13.95 49.08
N PHE A 304 -65.57 12.95 48.60
CA PHE A 304 -67.01 12.90 48.86
C PHE A 304 -67.42 11.55 49.44
N ARG A 305 -68.26 11.67 50.46
CA ARG A 305 -68.66 10.65 51.43
C ARG A 305 -69.98 10.00 50.98
N PRO A 306 -70.24 8.73 51.30
CA PRO A 306 -71.50 8.08 50.99
C PRO A 306 -72.51 8.25 52.13
N THR A 307 -73.78 8.58 51.84
CA THR A 307 -74.93 7.99 52.59
C THR A 307 -76.29 8.16 51.90
N SER A 308 -76.98 7.02 51.78
CA SER A 308 -78.43 6.76 51.86
C SER A 308 -79.47 7.47 50.97
N ARG A 309 -80.08 6.62 50.12
CA ARG A 309 -81.53 6.35 49.88
C ARG A 309 -82.47 7.51 49.53
N THR A 310 -83.06 7.44 48.34
CA THR A 310 -84.52 7.54 48.17
C THR A 310 -84.99 6.60 47.07
N CYS A 311 -86.06 5.87 47.38
CA CYS A 311 -86.73 4.88 46.56
C CYS A 311 -87.73 5.60 45.65
N CYS A 312 -87.59 5.47 44.33
CA CYS A 312 -88.66 5.75 43.37
C CYS A 312 -88.94 4.45 42.60
N ARG A 313 -89.95 3.72 43.05
CA ARG A 313 -90.46 2.51 42.41
C ARG A 313 -91.47 2.93 41.34
N GLU A 314 -91.02 3.06 40.10
CA GLU A 314 -91.92 3.14 38.96
C GLU A 314 -92.19 1.74 38.38
N GLN A 315 -93.46 1.37 38.42
CA GLN A 315 -94.00 0.13 37.86
C GLN A 315 -94.06 0.23 36.34
N ILE A 316 -92.94 -0.09 35.69
CA ILE A 316 -92.92 -0.37 34.24
C ILE A 316 -93.42 -1.81 34.01
N PRO A 317 -94.36 -2.06 33.08
CA PRO A 317 -94.98 -3.36 32.83
C PRO A 317 -93.95 -4.46 32.50
N GLY A 318 -94.23 -5.68 32.97
CA GLY A 318 -93.28 -6.80 33.06
C GLY A 318 -92.77 -7.39 31.74
N GLU A 319 -93.31 -6.99 30.58
CA GLU A 319 -92.80 -7.38 29.26
C GLU A 319 -91.64 -6.47 28.79
N ALA A 320 -91.73 -5.16 29.01
CA ALA A 320 -90.69 -4.20 28.60
C ALA A 320 -89.38 -4.38 29.39
N LYS A 321 -89.45 -4.74 30.67
CA LYS A 321 -88.26 -5.05 31.52
C LYS A 321 -87.57 -6.36 31.13
N ARG A 322 -88.32 -7.36 30.67
CA ARG A 322 -87.74 -8.62 30.18
C ARG A 322 -87.07 -8.43 28.82
N SER A 323 -87.70 -7.67 27.92
CA SER A 323 -87.12 -7.29 26.63
C SER A 323 -85.86 -6.44 26.77
N ALA A 324 -85.87 -5.41 27.63
CA ALA A 324 -84.70 -4.57 27.86
C ALA A 324 -83.54 -5.33 28.53
N ARG A 325 -83.82 -6.24 29.48
CA ARG A 325 -82.79 -7.11 30.07
C ARG A 325 -82.24 -8.11 29.06
N ALA A 326 -83.09 -8.68 28.20
CA ALA A 326 -82.65 -9.57 27.14
C ALA A 326 -81.79 -8.84 26.09
N SER A 327 -82.11 -7.59 25.75
CA SER A 327 -81.31 -6.75 24.86
C SER A 327 -79.94 -6.41 25.47
N VAL A 328 -79.91 -6.02 26.75
CA VAL A 328 -78.63 -5.75 27.46
C VAL A 328 -77.78 -7.01 27.59
N GLU A 329 -78.40 -8.17 27.87
CA GLU A 329 -77.69 -9.44 27.93
C GLU A 329 -77.16 -9.86 26.54
N SER A 330 -77.91 -9.59 25.48
CA SER A 330 -77.48 -9.87 24.10
C SER A 330 -76.29 -8.98 23.69
N GLU A 331 -76.33 -7.69 24.03
CA GLU A 331 -75.19 -6.78 23.81
C GLU A 331 -73.99 -7.13 24.68
N ARG A 332 -74.21 -7.58 25.92
CA ARG A 332 -73.14 -8.11 26.77
C ARG A 332 -72.46 -9.31 26.12
N ILE A 333 -73.22 -10.31 25.68
CA ILE A 333 -72.68 -11.50 25.01
C ILE A 333 -71.91 -11.12 23.73
N ARG A 334 -72.42 -10.15 22.97
CA ARG A 334 -71.74 -9.63 21.79
C ARG A 334 -70.40 -8.99 22.13
N LEU A 335 -70.37 -8.10 23.12
CA LEU A 335 -69.15 -7.43 23.58
C LEU A 335 -68.17 -8.43 24.21
N GLU A 336 -68.66 -9.48 24.87
CA GLU A 336 -67.85 -10.56 25.43
C GLU A 336 -67.18 -11.38 24.32
N ASN A 337 -67.92 -11.74 23.26
CA ASN A 337 -67.34 -12.38 22.06
C ASN A 337 -66.32 -11.49 21.33
N GLU A 338 -66.59 -10.19 21.23
CA GLU A 338 -65.69 -9.22 20.58
C GLU A 338 -64.42 -9.01 21.42
N LEU A 339 -64.54 -9.01 22.74
CA LEU A 339 -63.40 -9.01 23.67
C LEU A 339 -62.57 -10.29 23.50
N ASP A 340 -63.20 -11.46 23.45
CA ASP A 340 -62.52 -12.75 23.27
C ASP A 340 -61.72 -12.79 21.96
N GLN A 341 -62.30 -12.30 20.86
CA GLN A 341 -61.62 -12.16 19.57
C GLN A 341 -60.39 -11.24 19.66
N LEU A 342 -60.55 -10.05 20.26
CA LEU A 342 -59.44 -9.11 20.42
C LEU A 342 -58.34 -9.66 21.33
N THR A 343 -58.68 -10.46 22.35
CA THR A 343 -57.65 -11.15 23.17
C THR A 343 -56.87 -12.19 22.38
N LEU A 344 -57.54 -12.99 21.54
CA LEU A 344 -56.84 -13.95 20.67
C LEU A 344 -55.93 -13.26 19.65
N GLU A 345 -56.40 -12.17 19.04
CA GLU A 345 -55.58 -11.37 18.12
C GLU A 345 -54.36 -10.78 18.82
N ARG A 346 -54.54 -10.30 20.06
CA ARG A 346 -53.43 -9.80 20.89
C ARG A 346 -52.41 -10.90 21.19
N GLU A 347 -52.86 -12.08 21.61
CA GLU A 347 -51.97 -13.21 21.90
C GLU A 347 -51.16 -13.62 20.66
N ASN A 348 -51.80 -13.67 19.49
CA ASN A 348 -51.11 -13.96 18.23
C ASN A 348 -50.05 -12.89 17.89
N ILE A 349 -50.37 -11.61 18.05
CA ILE A 349 -49.40 -10.52 17.84
C ILE A 349 -48.25 -10.59 18.86
N ASP A 350 -48.54 -10.92 20.12
CA ASP A 350 -47.52 -11.06 21.17
C ASP A 350 -46.54 -12.23 20.85
N GLU A 351 -47.03 -13.33 20.28
CA GLU A 351 -46.21 -14.45 19.78
C GLU A 351 -45.35 -14.04 18.57
N GLU A 352 -45.92 -13.33 17.59
CA GLU A 352 -45.17 -12.80 16.44
C GLU A 352 -44.06 -11.83 16.89
N ILE A 353 -44.35 -10.95 17.87
CA ILE A 353 -43.36 -10.04 18.47
C ILE A 353 -42.26 -10.84 19.16
N ALA A 354 -42.60 -11.90 19.89
CA ALA A 354 -41.60 -12.74 20.56
C ALA A 354 -40.68 -13.45 19.55
N GLU A 355 -41.24 -13.97 18.46
CA GLU A 355 -40.46 -14.59 17.38
C GLU A 355 -39.55 -13.57 16.69
N MET A 356 -40.07 -12.39 16.37
CA MET A 356 -39.28 -11.31 15.77
C MET A 356 -38.15 -10.84 16.69
N LYS A 357 -38.40 -10.72 18.00
CA LYS A 357 -37.34 -10.41 18.99
C LYS A 357 -36.24 -11.45 18.99
N LYS A 358 -36.60 -12.75 18.93
CA LYS A 358 -35.61 -13.83 18.86
C LYS A 358 -34.76 -13.75 17.58
N LYS A 359 -35.38 -13.43 16.44
CA LYS A 359 -34.67 -13.19 15.17
C LYS A 359 -33.72 -12.00 15.26
N VAL A 360 -34.14 -10.89 15.88
CA VAL A 360 -33.29 -9.71 16.09
C VAL A 360 -32.07 -10.03 16.95
N VAL A 361 -32.24 -10.77 18.05
CA VAL A 361 -31.12 -11.18 18.91
C VAL A 361 -30.14 -12.06 18.14
N ALA A 362 -30.62 -13.07 17.42
CA ALA A 362 -29.77 -13.96 16.63
C ALA A 362 -28.99 -13.21 15.53
N LEU A 363 -29.64 -12.26 14.84
CA LEU A 363 -28.98 -11.42 13.84
C LEU A 363 -27.95 -10.48 14.47
N ASN A 364 -28.20 -9.97 15.68
CA ASN A 364 -27.24 -9.13 16.38
C ASN A 364 -26.01 -9.94 16.81
N GLU A 365 -26.19 -11.14 17.36
CA GLU A 365 -25.08 -12.05 17.69
C GLU A 365 -24.24 -12.41 16.45
N GLN A 366 -24.89 -12.67 15.32
CA GLN A 366 -24.20 -12.92 14.06
C GLN A 366 -23.41 -11.69 13.58
N ALA A 367 -23.98 -10.49 13.70
CA ALA A 367 -23.30 -9.25 13.35
C ALA A 367 -22.09 -8.98 14.24
N ASP A 368 -22.18 -9.28 15.54
CA ASP A 368 -21.08 -9.12 16.48
C ASP A 368 -19.97 -10.15 16.22
N ALA A 369 -20.31 -11.41 15.93
CA ALA A 369 -19.33 -12.42 15.52
C ALA A 369 -18.58 -12.02 14.24
N LEU A 370 -19.29 -11.50 13.23
CA LEU A 370 -18.67 -11.00 12.00
C LEU A 370 -17.76 -9.79 12.25
N ARG A 371 -18.14 -8.88 13.15
CA ARG A 371 -17.29 -7.74 13.55
C ARG A 371 -16.00 -8.20 14.23
N ASP A 372 -16.07 -9.22 15.08
CA ASP A 372 -14.90 -9.73 15.79
C ASP A 372 -13.94 -10.47 14.84
N VAL A 373 -14.47 -11.24 13.89
CA VAL A 373 -13.65 -11.84 12.81
C VAL A 373 -12.98 -10.74 11.98
N ALA A 374 -13.73 -9.73 11.54
CA ALA A 374 -13.18 -8.63 10.75
C ALA A 374 -12.10 -7.83 11.51
N ARG A 375 -12.27 -7.62 12.82
CA ARG A 375 -11.24 -7.00 13.67
C ARG A 375 -9.98 -7.86 13.76
N GLN A 376 -10.14 -9.16 13.94
CA GLN A 376 -8.99 -10.07 14.03
C GLN A 376 -8.23 -10.13 12.70
N GLU A 377 -8.94 -10.21 11.58
CA GLU A 377 -8.34 -10.15 10.24
C GLU A 377 -7.62 -8.83 10.00
N ALA A 378 -8.19 -7.70 10.42
CA ALA A 378 -7.54 -6.39 10.31
C ALA A 378 -6.24 -6.31 11.13
N LEU A 379 -6.20 -6.92 12.32
CA LEU A 379 -4.97 -6.99 13.13
C LEU A 379 -3.89 -7.84 12.47
N VAL A 380 -4.25 -9.01 11.92
CA VAL A 380 -3.31 -9.90 11.22
C VAL A 380 -2.77 -9.21 9.96
N ALA A 381 -3.66 -8.61 9.16
CA ALA A 381 -3.27 -7.87 7.96
C ALA A 381 -2.38 -6.66 8.29
N GLY A 382 -2.66 -5.95 9.39
CA GLY A 382 -1.81 -4.87 9.89
C GLY A 382 -0.40 -5.34 10.25
N ALA A 383 -0.29 -6.45 11.00
CA ALA A 383 1.00 -7.02 11.38
C ALA A 383 1.82 -7.50 10.15
N GLU A 384 1.14 -8.07 9.15
CA GLU A 384 1.79 -8.48 7.91
C GLU A 384 2.24 -7.28 7.07
N THR A 385 1.43 -6.21 7.02
CA THR A 385 1.79 -4.95 6.36
C THR A 385 3.05 -4.35 7.00
N GLU A 386 3.12 -4.26 8.33
CA GLU A 386 4.31 -3.78 9.04
C GLU A 386 5.55 -4.66 8.79
N ARG A 387 5.36 -5.97 8.64
CA ARG A 387 6.46 -6.89 8.27
C ARG A 387 6.98 -6.58 6.88
N LEU A 388 6.07 -6.48 5.90
CA LEU A 388 6.43 -6.18 4.52
C LEU A 388 7.07 -4.79 4.38
N GLU A 389 6.63 -3.80 5.14
CA GLU A 389 7.25 -2.47 5.18
C GLU A 389 8.69 -2.51 5.71
N ARG A 390 8.94 -3.30 6.77
CA ARG A 390 10.29 -3.50 7.31
C ARG A 390 11.20 -4.21 6.31
N ASP A 391 10.71 -5.27 5.68
CA ASP A 391 11.48 -6.02 4.68
C ASP A 391 11.79 -5.16 3.45
N LEU A 392 10.82 -4.35 3.01
CA LEU A 392 10.99 -3.40 1.92
C LEU A 392 11.98 -2.28 2.26
N ALA A 393 11.97 -1.77 3.50
CA ALA A 393 12.96 -0.81 3.97
C ALA A 393 14.37 -1.43 4.00
N HIS A 394 14.51 -2.67 4.47
CA HIS A 394 15.77 -3.40 4.47
C HIS A 394 16.30 -3.70 3.07
N ALA A 395 15.42 -4.13 2.15
CA ALA A 395 15.76 -4.34 0.75
C ALA A 395 16.21 -3.02 0.06
N LYS A 396 15.57 -1.90 0.39
CA LYS A 396 15.98 -0.58 -0.12
C LYS A 396 17.37 -0.17 0.37
N THR A 397 17.69 -0.36 1.64
CA THR A 397 19.00 0.03 2.19
C THR A 397 20.13 -0.85 1.63
N THR A 398 19.91 -2.16 1.52
CA THR A 398 20.86 -3.08 0.88
C THR A 398 21.06 -2.79 -0.61
N ALA A 399 19.98 -2.51 -1.35
CA ALA A 399 20.07 -2.09 -2.76
C ALA A 399 20.76 -0.72 -2.96
N LEU A 400 20.69 0.18 -1.97
CA LEU A 400 21.43 1.44 -2.00
C LEU A 400 22.92 1.22 -1.70
N ALA A 401 23.25 0.37 -0.73
CA ALA A 401 24.63 0.05 -0.36
C ALA A 401 25.38 -0.63 -1.52
N THR A 402 24.79 -1.68 -2.11
CA THR A 402 25.35 -2.39 -3.28
C THR A 402 25.53 -1.46 -4.47
N ARG A 403 24.58 -0.58 -4.74
CA ARG A 403 24.68 0.43 -5.81
C ARG A 403 25.82 1.42 -5.56
N MET A 404 26.03 1.85 -4.32
CA MET A 404 27.14 2.73 -3.97
C MET A 404 28.49 2.02 -4.14
N GLU A 405 28.58 0.76 -3.75
CA GLU A 405 29.78 -0.08 -3.94
C GLU A 405 30.10 -0.29 -5.43
N VAL A 406 29.10 -0.64 -6.25
CA VAL A 406 29.30 -0.79 -7.70
C VAL A 406 29.72 0.55 -8.33
N LYS A 407 29.13 1.68 -7.90
CA LYS A 407 29.52 3.00 -8.38
C LYS A 407 30.96 3.38 -7.97
N SER A 408 31.41 3.03 -6.78
CA SER A 408 32.79 3.32 -6.36
C SER A 408 33.78 2.46 -7.15
N ARG A 409 33.47 1.18 -7.37
CA ARG A 409 34.28 0.28 -8.22
C ARG A 409 34.35 0.75 -9.66
N LEU A 410 33.23 1.22 -10.23
CA LEU A 410 33.20 1.81 -11.58
C LEU A 410 34.11 3.04 -11.68
N ARG A 411 34.05 3.94 -10.68
CA ARG A 411 34.93 5.13 -10.65
C ARG A 411 36.40 4.76 -10.53
N ALA A 412 36.74 3.78 -9.69
CA ALA A 412 38.11 3.29 -9.58
C ALA A 412 38.62 2.75 -10.92
N LEU A 413 37.83 1.88 -11.57
CA LEU A 413 38.17 1.32 -12.88
C LEU A 413 38.31 2.40 -13.97
N GLN A 414 37.49 3.45 -13.92
CA GLN A 414 37.58 4.58 -14.83
C GLN A 414 38.88 5.37 -14.64
N ILE A 415 39.32 5.57 -13.40
CA ILE A 415 40.60 6.22 -13.09
C ILE A 415 41.76 5.34 -13.58
N ASP A 416 41.74 4.04 -13.30
CA ASP A 416 42.76 3.10 -13.76
C ASP A 416 42.87 3.10 -15.29
N TYR A 417 41.73 3.11 -15.98
CA TYR A 417 41.69 3.21 -17.44
C TYR A 417 42.33 4.51 -17.95
N GLN A 418 41.99 5.65 -17.35
CA GLN A 418 42.61 6.94 -17.71
C GLN A 418 44.12 6.92 -17.48
N GLU A 419 44.58 6.35 -16.38
CA GLU A 419 46.00 6.21 -16.07
C GLU A 419 46.72 5.32 -17.09
N GLN A 420 46.10 4.21 -17.51
CA GLN A 420 46.66 3.34 -18.56
C GLN A 420 46.74 4.08 -19.90
N VAL A 421 45.72 4.84 -20.28
CA VAL A 421 45.73 5.64 -21.51
C VAL A 421 46.86 6.67 -21.47
N GLU A 422 47.03 7.39 -20.35
CA GLU A 422 48.14 8.31 -20.18
C GLU A 422 49.51 7.61 -20.24
N ARG A 423 49.65 6.46 -19.58
CA ARG A 423 50.89 5.67 -19.59
C ARG A 423 51.26 5.24 -21.01
N VAL A 424 50.28 4.75 -21.78
CA VAL A 424 50.48 4.39 -23.18
C VAL A 424 50.85 5.61 -24.02
N SER A 425 50.20 6.76 -23.81
CA SER A 425 50.56 8.00 -24.51
C SER A 425 52.01 8.43 -24.22
N ARG A 426 52.43 8.41 -22.95
CA ARG A 426 53.80 8.74 -22.56
C ARG A 426 54.83 7.78 -23.18
N LEU A 427 54.54 6.48 -23.21
CA LEU A 427 55.40 5.48 -23.86
C LEU A 427 55.46 5.69 -25.37
N LYS A 428 54.33 5.99 -26.03
CA LYS A 428 54.29 6.33 -27.46
C LYS A 428 55.15 7.57 -27.76
N GLU A 429 55.03 8.63 -26.98
CA GLU A 429 55.85 9.82 -27.18
C GLU A 429 57.35 9.56 -26.92
N ALA A 430 57.68 8.76 -25.89
CA ALA A 430 59.07 8.41 -25.60
C ALA A 430 59.70 7.58 -26.73
N THR A 431 58.97 6.61 -27.25
CA THR A 431 59.42 5.78 -28.39
C THR A 431 59.54 6.61 -29.66
N LEU A 432 58.58 7.50 -29.96
CA LEU A 432 58.70 8.44 -31.08
C LEU A 432 59.92 9.35 -30.96
N ARG A 433 60.22 9.87 -29.77
CA ARG A 433 61.43 10.68 -29.53
C ARG A 433 62.71 9.90 -29.80
N GLU A 434 62.81 8.65 -29.34
CA GLU A 434 63.98 7.81 -29.60
C GLU A 434 64.11 7.43 -31.09
N ILE A 435 63.00 7.16 -31.79
CA ILE A 435 63.00 6.93 -33.24
C ILE A 435 63.52 8.16 -33.98
N VAL A 436 63.04 9.36 -33.65
CA VAL A 436 63.51 10.62 -34.26
C VAL A 436 65.00 10.83 -33.99
N LYS A 437 65.46 10.58 -32.76
CA LYS A 437 66.88 10.69 -32.38
C LYS A 437 67.76 9.70 -33.14
N SER A 438 67.31 8.45 -33.27
CA SER A 438 68.00 7.41 -34.06
C SER A 438 68.05 7.77 -35.54
N THR A 439 66.92 8.23 -36.09
CA THR A 439 66.82 8.70 -37.49
C THR A 439 67.78 9.87 -37.76
N ASN A 440 67.87 10.83 -36.83
CA ASN A 440 68.80 11.95 -36.96
C ASN A 440 70.26 11.48 -36.92
N LYS A 441 70.62 10.53 -36.05
CA LYS A 441 71.97 9.92 -36.03
C LYS A 441 72.30 9.22 -37.36
N ILE A 442 71.35 8.47 -37.92
CA ILE A 442 71.51 7.81 -39.22
C ILE A 442 71.69 8.85 -40.34
N ALA A 443 70.92 9.94 -40.31
CA ALA A 443 71.04 11.02 -41.28
C ALA A 443 72.41 11.72 -41.21
N MET A 444 72.90 12.00 -40.00
CA MET A 444 74.24 12.55 -39.78
C MET A 444 75.34 11.60 -40.26
N PHE A 445 75.26 10.32 -39.90
CA PHE A 445 76.20 9.30 -40.36
C PHE A 445 76.21 9.19 -41.90
N LYS A 446 75.02 9.22 -42.53
CA LYS A 446 74.91 9.24 -43.99
C LYS A 446 75.59 10.47 -44.59
N ALA A 447 75.41 11.66 -43.99
CA ALA A 447 76.04 12.88 -44.45
C ALA A 447 77.57 12.79 -44.36
N GLU A 448 78.10 12.31 -43.24
CA GLU A 448 79.54 12.07 -43.03
C GLU A 448 80.12 11.08 -44.06
N VAL A 449 79.48 9.93 -44.27
CA VAL A 449 79.91 8.94 -45.27
C VAL A 449 79.83 9.52 -46.68
N SER A 450 78.77 10.27 -47.01
CA SER A 450 78.63 10.91 -48.32
C SER A 450 79.73 11.95 -48.56
N GLN A 451 80.09 12.72 -47.53
CA GLN A 451 81.20 13.66 -47.59
C GLN A 451 82.52 12.92 -47.82
N HIS A 452 82.84 11.87 -47.04
CA HIS A 452 84.04 11.07 -47.23
C HIS A 452 84.13 10.43 -48.63
N LEU A 453 83.01 9.93 -49.17
CA LEU A 453 82.98 9.39 -50.53
C LEU A 453 83.21 10.48 -51.59
N THR A 454 82.72 11.69 -51.35
CA THR A 454 82.96 12.84 -52.24
C THR A 454 84.42 13.25 -52.19
N ASP A 455 85.02 13.31 -51.00
CA ASP A 455 86.44 13.62 -50.81
C ASP A 455 87.34 12.58 -51.50
N LEU A 456 87.04 11.28 -51.33
CA LEU A 456 87.75 10.20 -52.02
C LEU A 456 87.59 10.27 -53.54
N ARG A 457 86.40 10.66 -54.03
CA ARG A 457 86.16 10.86 -55.45
C ARG A 457 87.03 12.00 -56.00
N VAL A 458 87.05 13.15 -55.32
CA VAL A 458 87.89 14.29 -55.71
C VAL A 458 89.37 13.89 -55.72
N PHE A 459 89.83 13.18 -54.68
CA PHE A 459 91.20 12.68 -54.62
C PHE A 459 91.54 11.72 -55.78
N ALA A 460 90.62 10.83 -56.14
CA ALA A 460 90.79 9.92 -57.27
C ALA A 460 90.88 10.70 -58.61
N GLU A 461 89.98 11.66 -58.82
CA GLU A 461 89.97 12.54 -60.01
C GLU A 461 91.27 13.39 -60.11
N GLU A 462 91.82 13.86 -58.98
CA GLU A 462 93.12 14.55 -58.94
C GLU A 462 94.29 13.63 -59.28
N SER A 463 94.24 12.36 -58.83
CA SER A 463 95.29 11.38 -59.12
C SER A 463 95.31 10.94 -60.59
N GLU A 464 94.15 10.80 -61.23
CA GLU A 464 94.04 10.54 -62.68
C GLU A 464 94.56 11.73 -63.50
N ASN A 465 94.26 12.97 -63.10
CA ASN A 465 94.77 14.17 -63.78
C ASN A 465 96.29 14.39 -63.61
N SER A 466 96.94 13.74 -62.64
CA SER A 466 98.39 13.79 -62.44
C SER A 466 99.17 12.70 -63.20
N THR A 467 98.48 11.72 -63.79
CA THR A 467 99.10 10.58 -64.49
C THR A 467 98.84 10.53 -65.99
N GLY A 468 98.11 11.51 -66.54
CA GLY A 468 98.10 11.85 -67.98
C GLY A 468 98.97 13.07 -68.25
#